data_AF-A0A523VUU7-F1
#
_entry.id   AF-A0A523VUU7-F1
#
_cell.length_a   1.000
_cell.length_b   1.000
_cell.length_c   1.000
_cell.angle_alpha   90.00
_cell.angle_beta   90.00
_cell.angle_gamma   90.00
#
_symmetry.space_group_name_H-M   'P 1'
#
loop_
_entity.id
_entity.type
_entity.pdbx_description
1 polymer ?
#
loop_
_entity_poly.entity_id
_entity_poly.type
_entity_poly.pdbx_seq_one_letter_code
_entity_poly.pdbx_strand_id
1 'polypeptide(L)'
;MRKALASILILGVLMLSSICHANGPGTTAASFLEIGIGARPTAMGDAYTALSSDGTSLYWNPAGLTYLKTREISAAYNSWFGGIRQGYLSFALPLSHGCVALGTNYVDMGKIDGRDEMGNPTGDFTCSDTHVFFGYANRFKNISWGVTVGEL
;
A
#
# COMPACT_ATOMS: atom_id res chain seq x y z
N MET A 1 -1.46 19.04 34.98
CA MET A 1 -0.51 18.07 34.37
C MET A 1 -1.06 17.41 33.10
N ARG A 2 -2.25 16.80 33.11
CA ARG A 2 -2.82 16.13 31.90
C ARG A 2 -3.03 17.06 30.68
N LYS A 3 -3.48 18.30 30.89
CA LYS A 3 -3.66 19.28 29.80
C LYS A 3 -2.33 19.73 29.19
N ALA A 4 -1.30 19.92 30.01
CA ALA A 4 0.04 20.28 29.55
C ALA A 4 0.71 19.16 28.74
N LEU A 5 0.56 17.90 29.16
CA LEU A 5 1.03 16.73 28.40
C LEU A 5 0.34 16.61 27.04
N ALA A 6 -0.98 16.84 26.97
CA ALA A 6 -1.71 16.85 25.71
C ALA A 6 -1.24 17.97 24.78
N SER A 7 -1.01 19.17 25.31
CA SER A 7 -0.48 20.31 24.54
C SER A 7 0.93 20.05 24.01
N ILE A 8 1.81 19.42 24.80
CA ILE A 8 3.17 19.05 24.37
C ILE A 8 3.12 17.98 23.27
N LEU A 9 2.22 16.99 23.37
CA LEU A 9 2.05 15.97 22.35
C LEU A 9 1.56 16.58 21.03
N ILE A 10 0.57 17.47 21.09
CA ILE A 10 0.04 18.19 19.92
C ILE A 10 1.13 19.07 19.28
N LEU A 11 1.90 19.80 20.08
CA LEU A 11 3.01 20.61 19.59
C LEU A 11 4.12 19.76 18.96
N GLY A 12 4.42 18.60 19.55
CA GLY A 12 5.35 17.64 18.97
C GLY A 12 4.90 17.15 17.60
N VAL A 13 3.63 16.77 17.45
CA VAL A 13 3.05 16.34 16.17
C VAL A 13 3.08 17.46 15.12
N LEU A 14 2.84 18.71 15.52
CA LEU A 14 2.91 19.88 14.62
C LEU A 14 4.35 20.22 14.18
N MET A 15 5.36 19.90 14.99
CA MET A 15 6.77 20.11 14.60
C MET A 15 7.29 19.03 13.65
N LEU A 16 6.71 17.83 13.69
CA LEU A 16 7.04 16.72 12.77
C LEU A 16 6.53 16.96 11.33
N SER A 17 5.48 17.77 11.13
CA SER A 17 4.98 18.09 9.78
C SER A 17 5.94 18.93 8.92
N SER A 18 6.90 19.64 9.53
CA SER A 18 7.88 20.47 8.81
C SER A 18 8.92 19.67 8.02
N ILE A 19 8.99 18.34 8.22
CA ILE A 19 9.95 17.45 7.54
C ILE A 19 9.31 16.82 6.29
N CYS A 20 7.99 16.91 6.13
CA CYS A 20 7.26 16.38 4.99
C CYS A 20 7.14 17.46 3.89
N HIS A 21 8.17 17.61 3.07
CA HIS A 21 8.10 18.42 1.86
C HIS A 21 7.57 17.57 0.70
N ALA A 22 6.54 18.07 0.00
CA ALA A 22 6.16 17.52 -1.29
C ALA A 22 7.21 17.94 -2.33
N ASN A 23 8.12 17.02 -2.70
CA ASN A 23 8.91 17.17 -3.91
C ASN A 23 7.93 17.07 -5.10
N GLY A 24 8.11 17.89 -6.14
CA GLY A 24 7.13 18.05 -7.23
C GLY A 24 6.62 16.75 -7.88
N PRO A 25 5.58 16.83 -8.73
CA PRO A 25 4.96 15.65 -9.35
C PRO A 25 6.01 14.81 -10.11
N GLY A 26 5.90 13.48 -10.00
CA GLY A 26 6.77 12.54 -10.72
C GLY A 26 8.17 12.32 -10.13
N THR A 27 8.44 12.81 -8.92
CA THR A 27 9.73 12.59 -8.23
C THR A 27 9.80 11.28 -7.44
N THR A 28 8.69 10.55 -7.34
CA THR A 28 8.59 9.29 -6.60
C THR A 28 8.90 8.10 -7.50
N ALA A 29 9.83 7.23 -7.06
CA ALA A 29 10.20 6.02 -7.79
C ALA A 29 9.09 4.96 -7.84
N ALA A 30 8.06 5.05 -6.98
CA ALA A 30 7.09 4.00 -6.72
C ALA A 30 5.67 4.31 -7.22
N SER A 31 5.53 4.99 -8.37
CA SER A 31 4.22 5.41 -8.89
C SER A 31 3.25 4.26 -9.16
N PHE A 32 3.74 3.02 -9.32
CA PHE A 32 2.90 1.84 -9.44
C PHE A 32 2.07 1.52 -8.19
N LEU A 33 2.47 2.03 -7.01
CA LEU A 33 1.69 1.95 -5.76
C LEU A 33 0.43 2.83 -5.78
N GLU A 34 0.24 3.66 -6.80
CA GLU A 34 -1.04 4.36 -6.99
C GLU A 34 -2.11 3.44 -7.61
N ILE A 35 -1.71 2.32 -8.21
CA ILE A 35 -2.64 1.34 -8.77
C ILE A 35 -3.22 0.49 -7.64
N GLY A 36 -4.48 0.76 -7.30
CA GLY A 36 -5.21 0.09 -6.23
C GLY A 36 -5.28 -1.43 -6.36
N ILE A 37 -5.21 -2.11 -5.22
CA ILE A 37 -5.23 -3.58 -5.13
C ILE A 37 -6.60 -4.09 -4.69
N GLY A 38 -7.10 -5.11 -5.39
CA GLY A 38 -8.29 -5.87 -5.01
C GLY A 38 -9.58 -5.35 -5.66
N ALA A 39 -10.43 -6.28 -6.11
CA ALA A 39 -11.63 -5.92 -6.87
C ALA A 39 -12.62 -5.04 -6.09
N ARG A 40 -12.80 -5.29 -4.78
CA ARG A 40 -13.69 -4.50 -3.93
C ARG A 40 -13.17 -3.07 -3.72
N PRO A 41 -11.92 -2.84 -3.29
CA PRO A 41 -11.33 -1.51 -3.20
C PRO A 41 -11.40 -0.74 -4.53
N THR A 42 -11.00 -1.36 -5.63
CA THR A 42 -11.01 -0.72 -6.96
C THR A 42 -12.42 -0.37 -7.42
N ALA A 43 -13.42 -1.22 -7.18
CA ALA A 43 -14.82 -0.92 -7.49
C ALA A 43 -15.40 0.26 -6.68
N MET A 44 -14.77 0.60 -5.54
CA MET A 44 -15.11 1.76 -4.72
C MET A 44 -14.35 3.03 -5.14
N GLY A 45 -13.63 3.00 -6.26
CA GLY A 45 -12.76 4.10 -6.68
C GLY A 45 -11.60 4.30 -5.71
N ASP A 46 -11.03 3.19 -5.21
CA ASP A 46 -9.89 3.15 -4.28
C ASP A 46 -10.16 3.79 -2.88
N ALA A 47 -11.43 4.10 -2.59
CA ALA A 47 -11.86 4.64 -1.30
C ALA A 47 -12.10 3.53 -0.25
N TYR A 48 -11.05 2.80 0.17
CA TYR A 48 -11.17 1.61 1.02
C TYR A 48 -10.58 1.70 2.44
N THR A 49 -9.84 2.77 2.78
CA THR A 49 -9.06 2.88 4.03
C THR A 49 -9.84 2.59 5.32
N ALA A 50 -11.11 3.01 5.40
CA ALA A 50 -11.94 2.83 6.60
C ALA A 50 -12.69 1.49 6.65
N LEU A 51 -12.82 0.80 5.51
CA LEU A 51 -13.54 -0.47 5.37
C LEU A 51 -12.59 -1.68 5.30
N SER A 52 -11.28 -1.44 5.29
CA SER A 52 -10.27 -2.50 5.20
C SER A 52 -10.44 -3.50 6.37
N SER A 53 -10.78 -4.72 6.01
CA SER A 53 -11.08 -5.79 6.97
C SER A 53 -10.78 -7.19 6.43
N ASP A 54 -10.05 -7.28 5.32
CA ASP A 54 -9.63 -8.50 4.64
C ASP A 54 -8.09 -8.53 4.45
N GLY A 55 -7.53 -9.53 3.78
CA GLY A 55 -6.09 -9.63 3.55
C GLY A 55 -5.50 -8.49 2.70
N THR A 56 -6.30 -7.69 1.98
CA THR A 56 -5.84 -6.46 1.31
C THR A 56 -5.60 -5.30 2.28
N SER A 57 -6.05 -5.43 3.54
CA SER A 57 -5.82 -4.42 4.59
C SER A 57 -4.34 -4.16 4.81
N LEU A 58 -3.47 -5.15 4.58
CA LEU A 58 -2.02 -4.97 4.68
C LEU A 58 -1.50 -3.86 3.75
N TYR A 59 -2.14 -3.68 2.58
CA TYR A 59 -1.85 -2.61 1.61
C TYR A 59 -2.60 -1.32 1.94
N TRP A 60 -3.92 -1.40 2.16
CA TRP A 60 -4.78 -0.21 2.29
C TRP A 60 -4.69 0.49 3.64
N ASN A 61 -4.71 -0.29 4.73
CA ASN A 61 -4.63 0.21 6.11
C ASN A 61 -4.41 -0.98 7.06
N PRO A 62 -3.17 -1.18 7.57
CA PRO A 62 -2.82 -2.35 8.36
C PRO A 62 -3.62 -2.46 9.66
N ALA A 63 -4.16 -1.37 10.21
CA ALA A 63 -5.04 -1.45 11.38
C ALA A 63 -6.28 -2.32 11.12
N GLY A 64 -6.72 -2.41 9.86
CA GLY A 64 -7.82 -3.28 9.41
C GLY A 64 -7.58 -4.77 9.64
N LEU A 65 -6.30 -5.21 9.70
CA LEU A 65 -5.96 -6.61 9.99
C LEU A 65 -6.46 -7.07 11.37
N THR A 66 -6.73 -6.14 12.29
CA THR A 66 -7.32 -6.47 13.61
C THR A 66 -8.75 -7.01 13.53
N TYR A 67 -9.45 -6.83 12.39
CA TYR A 67 -10.79 -7.34 12.19
C TYR A 67 -10.82 -8.79 11.69
N LEU A 68 -9.68 -9.32 11.24
CA LEU A 68 -9.56 -10.71 10.79
C LEU A 68 -9.68 -11.67 11.97
N LYS A 69 -10.62 -12.62 11.87
CA LYS A 69 -10.87 -13.65 12.89
C LYS A 69 -10.21 -15.00 12.56
N THR A 70 -9.90 -15.23 11.29
CA THR A 70 -9.34 -16.48 10.78
C THR A 70 -8.16 -16.19 9.87
N ARG A 71 -7.34 -17.21 9.63
CA ARG A 71 -6.27 -17.14 8.65
C ARG A 71 -6.88 -16.88 7.28
N GLU A 72 -6.28 -15.96 6.52
CA GLU A 72 -6.79 -15.57 5.21
C GLU A 72 -5.65 -15.50 4.20
N ILE A 73 -5.89 -16.03 3.00
CA ILE A 73 -5.07 -15.80 1.82
C ILE A 73 -5.90 -14.95 0.88
N SER A 74 -5.35 -13.83 0.41
CA SER A 74 -5.99 -12.99 -0.58
C SER A 74 -5.11 -12.90 -1.82
N ALA A 75 -5.71 -13.07 -2.99
CA ALA A 75 -5.02 -12.89 -4.26
C ALA A 75 -5.87 -12.00 -5.17
N ALA A 76 -5.21 -11.14 -5.94
CA ALA A 76 -5.87 -10.32 -6.94
C ALA A 76 -5.00 -10.25 -8.20
N TYR A 77 -5.66 -10.16 -9.35
CA TYR A 77 -5.02 -9.91 -10.62
C TYR A 77 -5.78 -8.79 -11.32
N ASN A 78 -5.04 -7.81 -11.82
CA ASN A 78 -5.58 -6.63 -12.45
C ASN A 78 -4.96 -6.46 -13.84
N SER A 79 -5.81 -6.41 -14.86
CA SER A 79 -5.42 -6.08 -16.23
C SER A 79 -5.78 -4.63 -16.47
N TRP A 80 -4.79 -3.77 -16.38
CA TRP A 80 -4.95 -2.33 -16.44
C TRP A 80 -4.77 -1.82 -17.88
N PHE A 81 -5.06 -0.54 -18.11
CA PHE A 81 -4.92 0.07 -19.43
C PHE A 81 -3.45 0.08 -19.89
N GLY A 82 -3.23 0.19 -21.20
CA GLY A 82 -1.87 0.24 -21.76
C GLY A 82 -1.11 -1.09 -21.72
N GLY A 83 -1.79 -2.21 -21.42
CA GLY A 83 -1.15 -3.52 -21.31
C GLY A 83 -0.48 -3.78 -19.97
N ILE A 84 -0.64 -2.87 -19.01
CA ILE A 84 -0.13 -2.99 -17.64
C ILE A 84 -0.84 -4.14 -16.93
N ARG A 85 -0.08 -4.97 -16.20
CA ARG A 85 -0.59 -6.11 -15.45
C ARG A 85 -0.11 -6.01 -14.01
N GLN A 86 -1.00 -6.22 -13.05
CA GLN A 86 -0.67 -6.21 -11.63
C GLN A 86 -1.17 -7.49 -10.97
N GLY A 87 -0.31 -8.11 -10.17
CA GLY A 87 -0.61 -9.27 -9.37
C GLY A 87 -0.38 -8.97 -7.89
N TYR A 88 -1.32 -9.36 -7.05
CA TYR A 88 -1.22 -9.24 -5.60
C TYR A 88 -1.47 -10.59 -4.94
N LEU A 89 -0.70 -10.88 -3.91
CA LEU A 89 -0.89 -12.03 -3.04
C LEU A 89 -0.55 -11.65 -1.60
N SER A 90 -1.40 -12.01 -0.65
CA SER A 90 -1.12 -11.86 0.77
C SER A 90 -1.60 -13.04 1.60
N PHE A 91 -0.97 -13.18 2.75
CA PHE A 91 -1.34 -14.12 3.79
C PHE A 91 -1.41 -13.39 5.14
N ALA A 92 -2.56 -13.46 5.79
CA ALA A 92 -2.79 -12.88 7.10
C ALA A 92 -3.04 -13.98 8.14
N LEU A 93 -2.36 -13.85 9.28
CA LEU A 93 -2.40 -14.77 10.40
C LEU A 93 -2.81 -14.02 11.67
N PRO A 94 -4.08 -14.14 12.09
CA PRO A 94 -4.51 -13.66 13.40
C PRO A 94 -3.82 -14.44 14.53
N LEU A 95 -3.33 -13.70 15.52
CA LEU A 95 -2.69 -14.18 16.74
C LEU A 95 -3.54 -13.81 17.95
N SER A 96 -3.19 -14.31 19.14
CA SER A 96 -3.91 -13.99 20.39
C SER A 96 -3.86 -12.50 20.74
N HIS A 97 -2.78 -11.80 20.37
CA HIS A 97 -2.56 -10.39 20.66
C HIS A 97 -2.25 -9.60 19.38
N GLY A 98 -3.07 -9.74 18.34
CA GLY A 98 -2.93 -8.98 17.10
C GLY A 98 -3.00 -9.85 15.85
N CYS A 99 -2.52 -9.34 14.73
CA CYS A 99 -2.46 -10.04 13.45
C CYS A 99 -1.14 -9.71 12.77
N VAL A 100 -0.45 -10.71 12.23
CA VAL A 100 0.68 -10.53 11.33
C VAL A 100 0.23 -10.83 9.91
N ALA A 101 0.81 -10.16 8.92
CA ALA A 101 0.54 -10.46 7.53
C ALA A 101 1.78 -10.23 6.66
N LEU A 102 1.87 -11.00 5.59
CA LEU A 102 2.89 -10.89 4.56
C LEU A 102 2.18 -10.70 3.22
N GLY A 103 2.70 -9.84 2.37
CA GLY A 103 2.14 -9.53 1.06
C GLY A 103 3.22 -9.29 0.01
N THR A 104 2.84 -9.52 -1.24
CA THR A 104 3.61 -9.14 -2.41
C THR A 104 2.69 -8.50 -3.45
N ASN A 105 3.15 -7.45 -4.08
CA ASN A 105 2.50 -6.75 -5.18
C ASN A 105 3.50 -6.62 -6.33
N TYR A 106 3.21 -7.28 -7.44
CA TYR A 106 4.00 -7.26 -8.66
C TYR A 106 3.29 -6.44 -9.72
N VAL A 107 4.01 -5.57 -10.41
CA VAL A 107 3.46 -4.82 -11.55
C VAL A 107 4.39 -4.96 -12.74
N ASP A 108 3.82 -5.27 -13.90
CA ASP A 108 4.44 -5.27 -15.21
C ASP A 108 3.83 -4.11 -16.02
N MET A 109 4.65 -3.16 -16.44
CA MET A 109 4.24 -1.99 -17.22
C MET A 109 3.89 -2.33 -18.68
N GLY A 110 4.09 -3.58 -19.09
CA GLY A 110 3.88 -4.02 -20.47
C GLY A 110 4.98 -3.51 -21.39
N LYS A 111 4.62 -3.37 -22.67
CA LYS A 111 5.54 -2.93 -23.72
C LYS A 111 5.49 -1.42 -23.89
N ILE A 112 6.66 -0.81 -23.91
CA ILE A 112 6.86 0.62 -24.14
C ILE A 112 7.64 0.77 -25.44
N ASP A 113 7.05 1.46 -26.41
CA ASP A 113 7.68 1.70 -27.71
C ASP A 113 8.84 2.70 -27.56
N GLY A 114 10.06 2.23 -27.76
CA GLY A 114 11.25 3.08 -27.80
C GLY A 114 11.34 3.89 -29.08
N ARG A 115 11.66 5.19 -28.95
CA ARG A 115 11.94 6.08 -30.08
C ARG A 115 13.22 6.88 -29.84
N ASP A 116 13.98 7.14 -30.90
CA ASP A 116 15.10 8.08 -30.87
C ASP A 116 14.63 9.55 -30.94
N GLU A 117 15.57 10.49 -30.85
CA GLU A 117 15.30 11.94 -30.94
C GLU A 117 14.67 12.36 -32.28
N MET A 118 14.82 11.54 -33.33
CA MET A 118 14.25 11.74 -34.65
C MET A 118 12.89 11.03 -34.83
N GLY A 119 12.41 10.32 -33.80
CA GLY A 119 11.13 9.61 -33.77
C GLY A 119 11.16 8.20 -34.38
N ASN A 120 12.32 7.70 -34.80
CA ASN A 120 12.46 6.35 -35.36
C ASN A 120 12.35 5.29 -34.25
N PRO A 121 11.72 4.13 -34.50
CA PRO A 121 11.62 3.06 -33.52
C PRO A 121 13.01 2.47 -33.20
N THR A 122 13.35 2.40 -31.92
CA THR A 122 14.65 1.89 -31.43
C THR A 122 14.55 0.51 -30.76
N GLY A 123 13.34 0.08 -30.39
CA GLY A 123 13.06 -1.23 -29.79
C GLY A 123 11.95 -1.15 -28.73
N ASP A 124 11.40 -2.29 -28.33
CA ASP A 124 10.42 -2.36 -27.24
C ASP A 124 11.16 -2.42 -25.90
N PHE A 125 10.68 -1.66 -24.91
CA PHE A 125 11.13 -1.74 -23.53
C PHE A 125 10.04 -2.36 -22.65
N THR A 126 10.45 -3.03 -21.58
CA THR A 126 9.56 -3.56 -20.55
C THR A 126 10.10 -3.15 -19.19
N CYS A 127 9.22 -2.81 -18.26
CA CYS A 127 9.57 -2.46 -16.88
C CYS A 127 8.66 -3.22 -15.93
N SER A 128 9.23 -3.76 -14.85
CA SER A 128 8.44 -4.43 -13.82
C SER A 128 9.03 -4.18 -12.45
N ASP A 129 8.15 -4.01 -11.47
CA ASP A 129 8.49 -3.71 -10.08
C ASP A 129 7.83 -4.71 -9.13
N THR A 130 8.48 -5.01 -8.01
CA THR A 130 7.98 -6.00 -7.04
C THR A 130 8.06 -5.44 -5.62
N HIS A 131 6.91 -5.11 -5.04
CA HIS A 131 6.83 -4.70 -3.65
C HIS A 131 6.53 -5.90 -2.75
N VAL A 132 7.49 -6.28 -1.90
CA VAL A 132 7.29 -7.28 -0.83
C VAL A 132 7.18 -6.57 0.50
N PHE A 133 6.16 -6.90 1.29
CA PHE A 133 5.89 -6.18 2.52
C PHE A 133 5.30 -7.07 3.60
N PHE A 134 5.65 -6.73 4.83
CA PHE A 134 5.20 -7.38 6.04
C PHE A 134 4.53 -6.36 6.95
N GLY A 135 3.52 -6.78 7.69
CA GLY A 135 2.86 -5.91 8.64
C GLY A 135 2.37 -6.62 9.87
N TYR A 136 2.18 -5.81 10.91
CA TYR A 136 1.61 -6.22 12.18
C TYR A 136 0.56 -5.21 12.63
N ALA A 137 -0.53 -5.72 13.19
CA ALA A 137 -1.60 -4.90 13.73
C ALA A 137 -2.07 -5.41 15.07
N ASN A 138 -2.48 -4.50 15.95
CA ASN A 138 -3.01 -4.81 17.26
C ASN A 138 -4.13 -3.83 17.63
N ARG A 139 -5.05 -4.29 18.48
CA ARG A 139 -6.15 -3.50 19.01
C ARG A 139 -5.97 -3.28 20.50
N PHE A 140 -5.83 -2.02 20.90
CA PHE A 140 -5.86 -1.61 22.29
C PHE A 140 -7.20 -0.93 22.62
N LYS A 141 -8.03 -1.62 23.39
CA LYS A 141 -9.41 -1.19 23.71
C LYS A 141 -10.21 -0.94 22.41
N ASN A 142 -10.58 0.32 22.16
CA ASN A 142 -11.39 0.74 21.01
C ASN A 142 -10.54 1.28 19.85
N ILE A 143 -9.21 1.24 19.96
CA ILE A 143 -8.29 1.77 18.95
C ILE A 143 -7.51 0.62 18.35
N SER A 144 -7.63 0.45 17.03
CA SER A 144 -6.78 -0.44 16.24
C SER A 144 -5.64 0.36 15.63
N TRP A 145 -4.45 -0.21 15.63
CA TRP A 145 -3.26 0.34 15.00
C TRP A 145 -2.52 -0.75 14.25
N GLY A 146 -1.75 -0.37 13.25
CA GLY A 146 -0.93 -1.30 12.49
C GLY A 146 0.23 -0.59 11.81
N VAL A 147 1.27 -1.35 11.51
CA VAL A 147 2.47 -0.89 10.83
C VAL A 147 2.81 -1.89 9.73
N THR A 148 3.17 -1.38 8.57
CA THR A 148 3.67 -2.15 7.43
C THR A 148 5.07 -1.65 7.09
N VAL A 149 5.98 -2.57 6.78
CA VAL A 149 7.32 -2.30 6.26
C VAL A 149 7.50 -3.13 5.01
N GLY A 150 8.04 -2.52 3.95
CA GLY A 150 8.20 -3.18 2.66
C GLY A 150 9.40 -2.66 1.88
N GLU A 151 9.81 -3.46 0.91
CA GLU A 151 10.89 -3.21 -0.03
C GLU A 151 10.34 -3.32 -1.47
N LEU A 152 10.77 -2.39 -2.32
CA LEU A 152 10.32 -2.22 -3.71
C LEU A 152 11.33 -2.80 -4.70
#